data_AF-A0A9P6NX02-F1
#
_entry.id   AF-A0A9P6NX02-F1
#
_cell.length_a   1.000
_cell.length_b   1.000
_cell.length_c   1.000
_cell.angle_alpha   90.00
_cell.angle_beta   90.00
_cell.angle_gamma   90.00
#
_symmetry.space_group_name_H-M   'P 1'
#
loop_
_entity.id
_entity.type
_entity.pdbx_description
1 polymer ?
#
loop_
_entity_poly.entity_id
_entity_poly.type
_entity_poly.pdbx_seq_one_letter_code
_entity_poly.pdbx_strand_id
1 'polypeptide(L)'
;MTTQSSFSSQLQVYQSYSSNIVQAQSSIVGGATFEETRTQLVQVRTYYETRSSTLSSNCGCTADTTQTAAYRETVVQATTAFQETVKYCSTKFTSQQYASLQSEFRGIWSGIERSAEYAATARIDVKAVFQSAHLDSSIFSSLGISLKGVLSGVLGAVNGVLGSVGSILGHLL
;
A
#
# COMPACT_ATOMS: atom_id res chain seq x y z
N MET A 1 -22.04 19.43 -0.06
CA MET A 1 -20.70 19.63 0.52
C MET A 1 -19.99 18.29 0.49
N THR A 2 -19.15 18.05 -0.51
CA THR A 2 -18.25 16.90 -0.57
C THR A 2 -17.09 17.19 0.37
N THR A 3 -16.99 16.44 1.48
CA THR A 3 -15.88 16.52 2.41
C THR A 3 -14.59 16.17 1.67
N GLN A 4 -13.78 17.18 1.38
CA GLN A 4 -12.42 17.02 0.88
C GLN A 4 -11.64 16.29 1.99
N SER A 5 -11.34 14.99 1.82
CA SER A 5 -10.57 14.26 2.84
C SER A 5 -9.14 14.83 2.84
N SER A 6 -8.70 15.39 3.96
CA SER A 6 -7.31 15.85 4.11
C SER A 6 -6.35 14.67 4.03
N PHE A 7 -5.10 14.91 3.62
CA PHE A 7 -4.07 13.87 3.65
C PHE A 7 -3.90 13.25 5.04
N SER A 8 -4.13 14.02 6.12
CA SER A 8 -4.12 13.49 7.49
C SER A 8 -5.07 12.32 7.70
N SER A 9 -6.31 12.40 7.18
CA SER A 9 -7.28 11.31 7.32
C SER A 9 -6.85 10.07 6.53
N GLN A 10 -6.26 10.27 5.35
CA GLN A 10 -5.74 9.18 4.52
C GLN A 10 -4.52 8.52 5.17
N LEU A 11 -3.62 9.33 5.72
CA LEU A 11 -2.45 8.89 6.47
C LEU A 11 -2.87 8.08 7.70
N GLN A 12 -3.90 8.51 8.44
CA GLN A 12 -4.39 7.77 9.60
C GLN A 12 -4.96 6.39 9.23
N VAL A 13 -5.71 6.30 8.13
CA VAL A 13 -6.19 5.02 7.59
C VAL A 13 -5.03 4.12 7.21
N TYR A 14 -4.00 4.68 6.55
CA TYR A 14 -2.83 3.91 6.15
C TYR A 14 -1.95 3.48 7.34
N GLN A 15 -1.79 4.33 8.36
CA GLN A 15 -1.11 3.97 9.61
C GLN A 15 -1.79 2.82 10.33
N SER A 16 -3.12 2.84 10.39
CA SER A 16 -3.89 1.74 10.98
C SER A 16 -3.76 0.47 10.15
N TYR A 17 -3.72 0.60 8.83
CA TYR A 17 -3.49 -0.53 7.94
C TYR A 17 -2.09 -1.14 8.10
N SER A 18 -1.05 -0.30 8.16
CA SER A 18 0.33 -0.71 8.43
C SER A 18 0.45 -1.43 9.78
N SER A 19 -0.19 -0.89 10.83
CA SER A 19 -0.27 -1.53 12.14
C SER A 19 -0.88 -2.94 12.06
N ASN A 20 -1.95 -3.12 11.30
CA ASN A 20 -2.55 -4.45 11.11
C ASN A 20 -1.63 -5.41 10.36
N ILE A 21 -0.87 -4.93 9.36
CA ILE A 21 0.15 -5.74 8.67
C ILE A 21 1.22 -6.19 9.66
N VAL A 22 1.73 -5.29 10.50
CA VAL A 22 2.76 -5.59 11.51
C VAL A 22 2.24 -6.58 12.56
N GLN A 23 1.00 -6.40 13.04
CA GLN A 23 0.38 -7.32 13.99
C GLN A 23 0.20 -8.72 13.41
N ALA A 24 -0.28 -8.82 12.16
CA ALA A 24 -0.41 -10.09 11.46
C ALA A 24 0.98 -10.74 11.27
N GLN A 25 1.99 -9.98 10.84
CA GLN A 25 3.36 -10.46 10.71
C GLN A 25 3.85 -11.07 12.03
N SER A 26 3.66 -10.36 13.15
CA SER A 26 4.15 -10.81 14.46
C SER A 26 3.46 -12.11 14.90
N SER A 27 2.16 -12.25 14.66
CA SER A 27 1.44 -13.49 14.98
C SER A 27 1.82 -14.65 14.06
N ILE A 28 1.96 -14.40 12.74
CA ILE A 28 2.34 -15.42 11.75
C ILE A 28 3.74 -15.96 12.02
N VAL A 29 4.71 -15.07 12.19
CA VAL A 29 6.10 -15.43 12.50
C VAL A 29 6.21 -16.04 13.91
N GLY A 30 5.31 -15.69 14.82
CA GLY A 30 5.15 -16.30 16.15
C GLY A 30 4.65 -17.76 16.13
N GLY A 31 4.36 -18.32 14.96
CA GLY A 31 4.03 -19.75 14.81
C GLY A 31 2.57 -20.04 14.53
N ALA A 32 1.81 -19.05 14.02
CA ALA A 32 0.42 -19.29 13.60
C ALA A 32 0.33 -20.48 12.63
N THR A 33 -0.74 -21.24 12.75
CA THR A 33 -1.11 -22.30 11.82
C THR A 33 -1.44 -21.71 10.44
N PHE A 34 -1.60 -22.59 9.46
CA PHE A 34 -1.97 -22.19 8.11
C PHE A 34 -3.33 -21.45 8.06
N GLU A 35 -4.35 -21.96 8.75
CA GLU A 35 -5.69 -21.34 8.76
C GLU A 35 -5.71 -20.01 9.51
N GLU A 36 -4.96 -19.89 10.60
CA GLU A 36 -4.78 -18.62 11.32
C GLU A 36 -4.06 -17.59 10.45
N THR A 37 -2.99 -18.01 9.76
CA THR A 37 -2.26 -17.17 8.81
C THR A 37 -3.21 -16.66 7.72
N ARG A 38 -3.97 -17.56 7.10
CA ARG A 38 -4.94 -17.19 6.06
C ARG A 38 -5.96 -16.19 6.58
N THR A 39 -6.52 -16.45 7.76
CA THR A 39 -7.50 -15.57 8.40
C THR A 39 -6.94 -14.17 8.63
N GLN A 40 -5.72 -14.07 9.15
CA GLN A 40 -5.07 -12.78 9.39
C GLN A 40 -4.79 -12.03 8.10
N LEU A 41 -4.28 -12.69 7.06
CA LEU A 41 -4.05 -12.05 5.76
C LEU A 41 -5.36 -11.54 5.13
N VAL A 42 -6.44 -12.32 5.21
CA VAL A 42 -7.77 -11.92 4.75
C VAL A 42 -8.27 -10.70 5.53
N GLN A 43 -8.12 -10.69 6.86
CA GLN A 43 -8.52 -9.55 7.71
C GLN A 43 -7.75 -8.28 7.34
N VAL A 44 -6.43 -8.39 7.16
CA VAL A 44 -5.59 -7.27 6.73
C VAL A 44 -6.05 -6.75 5.37
N ARG A 45 -6.21 -7.62 4.36
CA ARG A 45 -6.72 -7.24 3.03
C ARG A 45 -8.07 -6.51 3.14
N THR A 46 -9.02 -7.14 3.83
CA THR A 46 -10.40 -6.63 3.96
C THR A 46 -10.45 -5.29 4.69
N TYR A 47 -9.57 -5.08 5.68
CA TYR A 47 -9.46 -3.82 6.39
C TYR A 47 -9.20 -2.64 5.44
N TYR A 48 -8.25 -2.80 4.52
CA TYR A 48 -7.94 -1.75 3.56
C TYR A 48 -9.02 -1.62 2.50
N GLU A 49 -9.53 -2.72 1.95
CA GLU A 49 -10.60 -2.70 0.94
C GLU A 49 -11.82 -1.91 1.44
N THR A 50 -12.29 -2.21 2.65
CA THR A 50 -13.46 -1.56 3.26
C THR A 50 -13.26 -0.07 3.54
N ARG A 51 -12.04 0.38 3.82
CA ARG A 51 -11.73 1.79 4.09
C ARG A 51 -11.29 2.56 2.84
N SER A 52 -10.74 1.88 1.85
CA SER A 52 -10.25 2.50 0.61
C SER A 52 -11.36 3.17 -0.20
N SER A 53 -12.60 2.66 -0.10
CA SER A 53 -13.79 3.24 -0.70
C SER A 53 -14.18 4.59 -0.08
N THR A 54 -13.67 4.90 1.11
CA THR A 54 -13.93 6.17 1.81
C THR A 54 -12.84 7.22 1.54
N LEU A 55 -11.78 6.85 0.83
CA LEU A 55 -10.67 7.74 0.52
C LEU A 55 -10.91 8.47 -0.80
N SER A 56 -10.83 9.80 -0.78
CA SER A 56 -10.87 10.61 -2.00
C SER A 56 -9.62 10.36 -2.85
N SER A 57 -9.79 10.16 -4.16
CA SER A 57 -8.71 10.06 -5.13
C SER A 57 -7.92 11.36 -5.32
N ASN A 58 -8.41 12.48 -4.80
CA ASN A 58 -7.69 13.74 -4.82
C ASN A 58 -7.98 14.52 -3.53
N CYS A 59 -6.95 14.76 -2.71
CA CYS A 59 -7.09 15.62 -1.54
C CYS A 59 -6.95 17.12 -1.88
N GLY A 60 -6.46 17.47 -3.08
CA GLY A 60 -6.15 18.85 -3.48
C GLY A 60 -5.14 19.53 -2.55
N CYS A 61 -4.38 18.75 -1.79
CA CYS A 61 -3.61 19.19 -0.65
C CYS A 61 -2.13 18.91 -0.87
N THR A 62 -1.27 19.60 -0.11
CA THR A 62 0.17 19.31 -0.07
C THR A 62 0.48 18.79 1.33
N ALA A 63 1.07 17.60 1.43
CA ALA A 63 1.52 17.08 2.70
C ALA A 63 2.64 17.96 3.26
N ASP A 64 2.58 18.28 4.55
CA ASP A 64 3.68 18.93 5.23
C ASP A 64 4.85 17.96 5.49
N THR A 65 5.96 18.48 6.00
CA THR A 65 7.16 17.68 6.28
C THR A 65 6.93 16.57 7.31
N THR A 66 6.09 16.83 8.31
CA THR A 66 5.75 15.87 9.37
C THR A 66 4.91 14.73 8.81
N GLN A 67 3.90 15.06 8.01
CA GLN A 67 3.05 14.10 7.32
C GLN A 67 3.85 13.25 6.32
N THR A 68 4.78 13.88 5.60
CA THR A 68 5.68 13.17 4.66
C THR A 68 6.59 12.19 5.40
N ALA A 69 7.20 12.61 6.51
CA ALA A 69 8.03 11.75 7.33
C ALA A 69 7.24 10.57 7.92
N ALA A 70 6.05 10.85 8.46
CA ALA A 70 5.17 9.84 9.01
C ALA A 70 4.70 8.83 7.94
N TYR A 71 4.36 9.29 6.73
CA TYR A 71 4.02 8.40 5.63
C TYR A 71 5.21 7.51 5.25
N ARG A 72 6.41 8.07 5.14
CA ARG A 72 7.63 7.31 4.82
C ARG A 72 7.88 6.20 5.83
N GLU A 73 7.82 6.52 7.13
CA GLU A 73 7.98 5.53 8.20
C GLU A 73 6.92 4.43 8.10
N THR A 74 5.66 4.82 7.89
CA THR A 74 4.52 3.91 7.77
C THR A 74 4.69 2.93 6.60
N VAL A 75 5.14 3.41 5.44
CA VAL A 75 5.42 2.55 4.27
C VAL A 75 6.54 1.58 4.60
N VAL A 76 7.66 2.05 5.14
CA VAL A 76 8.82 1.20 5.47
C VAL A 76 8.41 0.08 6.44
N GLN A 77 7.63 0.39 7.48
CA GLN A 77 7.11 -0.60 8.42
C GLN A 77 6.21 -1.63 7.71
N ALA A 78 5.23 -1.17 6.92
CA ALA A 78 4.30 -2.03 6.20
C ALA A 78 5.02 -2.96 5.22
N THR A 79 5.94 -2.43 4.43
CA THR A 79 6.67 -3.21 3.41
C THR A 79 7.66 -4.18 4.03
N THR A 80 8.30 -3.81 5.15
CA THR A 80 9.20 -4.72 5.88
C THR A 80 8.41 -5.90 6.44
N ALA A 81 7.34 -5.62 7.18
CA ALA A 81 6.49 -6.65 7.75
C ALA A 81 5.85 -7.56 6.69
N PHE A 82 5.40 -6.97 5.56
CA PHE A 82 4.89 -7.72 4.42
C PHE A 82 5.93 -8.71 3.87
N GLN A 83 7.13 -8.22 3.56
CA GLN A 83 8.20 -9.05 2.98
C GLN A 83 8.64 -10.18 3.92
N GLU A 84 8.79 -9.88 5.21
CA GLU A 84 9.10 -10.88 6.23
C GLU A 84 8.02 -11.96 6.31
N THR A 85 6.75 -11.57 6.28
CA THR A 85 5.61 -12.51 6.29
C THR A 85 5.62 -13.40 5.05
N VAL A 86 5.82 -12.83 3.86
CA VAL A 86 5.89 -13.60 2.62
C VAL A 86 7.05 -14.59 2.66
N LYS A 87 8.23 -14.14 3.10
CA LYS A 87 9.43 -14.98 3.23
C LYS A 87 9.19 -16.12 4.22
N TYR A 88 8.66 -15.82 5.40
CA TYR A 88 8.33 -16.83 6.41
C TYR A 88 7.35 -17.87 5.86
N CYS A 89 6.20 -17.43 5.32
CA CYS A 89 5.19 -18.33 4.77
C CYS A 89 5.71 -19.21 3.64
N SER A 90 6.59 -18.68 2.77
CA SER A 90 7.19 -19.44 1.67
C SER A 90 8.08 -20.60 2.13
N THR A 91 8.64 -20.49 3.34
CA THR A 91 9.50 -21.53 3.94
C THR A 91 8.74 -22.44 4.91
N LYS A 92 7.70 -21.91 5.57
CA LYS A 92 6.95 -22.58 6.62
C LYS A 92 5.91 -23.55 6.07
N PHE A 93 5.21 -23.15 5.01
CA PHE A 93 4.08 -23.91 4.47
C PHE A 93 4.48 -24.71 3.22
N THR A 94 3.71 -25.75 2.92
CA THR A 94 3.89 -26.50 1.68
C THR A 94 3.66 -25.60 0.47
N SER A 95 4.21 -25.97 -0.70
CA SER A 95 4.04 -25.18 -1.92
C SER A 95 2.57 -24.94 -2.29
N GLN A 96 1.70 -25.93 -2.08
CA GLN A 96 0.26 -25.80 -2.33
C GLN A 96 -0.41 -24.81 -1.37
N GLN A 97 -0.08 -24.90 -0.08
CA GLN A 97 -0.58 -23.96 0.93
C GLN A 97 -0.10 -22.54 0.65
N TYR A 98 1.20 -22.35 0.41
CA TYR A 98 1.75 -21.04 0.09
C TYR A 98 1.12 -20.46 -1.18
N ALA A 99 0.94 -21.27 -2.25
CA ALA A 99 0.26 -20.85 -3.47
C ALA A 99 -1.15 -20.30 -3.19
N SER A 100 -1.90 -20.92 -2.27
CA SER A 100 -3.24 -20.46 -1.90
C SER A 100 -3.27 -19.14 -1.11
N LEU A 101 -2.14 -18.73 -0.49
CA LEU A 101 -2.02 -17.44 0.20
C LEU A 101 -1.63 -16.30 -0.75
N GLN A 102 -1.15 -16.59 -1.96
CA GLN A 102 -0.63 -15.57 -2.86
C GLN A 102 -1.67 -14.51 -3.26
N SER A 103 -2.94 -14.88 -3.40
CA SER A 103 -4.02 -13.92 -3.66
C SER A 103 -4.20 -12.93 -2.52
N GLU A 104 -4.05 -13.40 -1.28
CA GLU A 104 -4.12 -12.55 -0.10
C GLU A 104 -2.95 -11.60 -0.03
N PHE A 105 -1.73 -12.08 -0.26
CA PHE A 105 -0.54 -11.22 -0.35
C PHE A 105 -0.65 -10.17 -1.45
N ARG A 106 -1.15 -10.54 -2.64
CA ARG A 106 -1.40 -9.56 -3.72
C ARG A 106 -2.44 -8.52 -3.32
N GLY A 107 -3.50 -8.92 -2.62
CA GLY A 107 -4.51 -7.99 -2.11
C GLY A 107 -3.92 -7.01 -1.09
N ILE A 108 -3.06 -7.49 -0.18
CA ILE A 108 -2.36 -6.63 0.78
C ILE A 108 -1.43 -5.65 0.06
N TRP A 109 -0.67 -6.15 -0.92
CA TRP A 109 0.20 -5.29 -1.71
C TRP A 109 -0.58 -4.20 -2.47
N SER A 110 -1.71 -4.56 -3.08
CA SER A 110 -2.57 -3.59 -3.76
C SER A 110 -3.05 -2.47 -2.82
N GLY A 111 -3.25 -2.77 -1.53
CA GLY A 111 -3.54 -1.75 -0.53
C GLY A 111 -2.37 -0.79 -0.26
N ILE A 112 -1.14 -1.32 -0.25
CA ILE A 112 0.09 -0.50 -0.14
C ILE A 112 0.24 0.40 -1.38
N GLU A 113 0.03 -0.14 -2.58
CA GLU A 113 0.09 0.63 -3.84
C GLU A 113 -0.95 1.75 -3.87
N ARG A 114 -2.16 1.47 -3.44
CA ARG A 114 -3.22 2.47 -3.43
C ARG A 114 -2.95 3.60 -2.43
N SER A 115 -2.27 3.30 -1.31
CA SER A 115 -1.77 4.35 -0.41
C SER A 115 -0.72 5.25 -1.08
N ALA A 116 0.12 4.65 -1.95
CA ALA A 116 1.14 5.35 -2.72
C ALA A 116 0.50 6.33 -3.72
N GLU A 117 -0.54 5.89 -4.41
CA GLU A 117 -1.32 6.75 -5.31
C GLU A 117 -1.88 7.98 -4.57
N TYR A 118 -2.47 7.78 -3.38
CA TYR A 118 -2.99 8.88 -2.58
C TYR A 118 -1.89 9.82 -2.07
N ALA A 119 -0.78 9.30 -1.56
CA ALA A 119 0.37 10.09 -1.13
C ALA A 119 0.96 10.93 -2.27
N ALA A 120 0.96 10.37 -3.49
CA ALA A 120 1.43 11.09 -4.66
C ALA A 120 0.50 12.27 -5.02
N THR A 121 -0.81 12.15 -4.81
CA THR A 121 -1.75 13.29 -4.95
C THR A 121 -1.51 14.39 -3.92
N ALA A 122 -0.92 14.05 -2.77
CA ALA A 122 -0.48 14.98 -1.74
C ALA A 122 0.96 15.53 -1.97
N ARG A 123 1.53 15.28 -3.16
CA ARG A 123 2.88 15.71 -3.59
C ARG A 123 4.05 15.09 -2.81
N ILE A 124 3.84 13.91 -2.23
CA ILE A 124 4.95 13.14 -1.63
C ILE A 124 5.75 12.46 -2.76
N ASP A 125 7.08 12.49 -2.67
CA ASP A 125 7.96 11.70 -3.55
C ASP A 125 7.91 10.22 -3.17
N VAL A 126 6.89 9.53 -3.68
CA VAL A 126 6.65 8.13 -3.35
C VAL A 126 7.73 7.21 -3.93
N LYS A 127 8.41 7.62 -5.01
CA LYS A 127 9.54 6.87 -5.57
C LYS A 127 10.68 6.83 -4.55
N ALA A 128 11.06 7.97 -4.00
CA ALA A 128 12.10 8.03 -2.96
C ALA A 128 11.70 7.22 -1.71
N VAL A 129 10.43 7.26 -1.33
CA VAL A 129 9.91 6.47 -0.19
C VAL A 129 10.08 4.97 -0.42
N PHE A 130 9.58 4.43 -1.54
CA PHE A 130 9.68 2.99 -1.82
C PHE A 130 11.11 2.53 -2.12
N GLN A 131 11.97 3.39 -2.66
CA GLN A 131 13.40 3.11 -2.77
C GLN A 131 14.06 2.94 -1.39
N SER A 132 13.64 3.72 -0.39
CA SER A 132 14.14 3.59 0.98
C SER A 132 13.58 2.39 1.74
N ALA A 133 12.56 1.73 1.21
CA ALA A 133 11.93 0.56 1.81
C ALA A 133 12.63 -0.78 1.48
N HIS A 134 13.75 -0.75 0.73
CA HIS A 134 14.59 -1.91 0.43
C HIS A 134 13.80 -3.14 -0.08
N LEU A 135 12.95 -2.91 -1.09
CA LEU A 135 12.09 -3.94 -1.63
C LEU A 135 12.90 -5.04 -2.35
N ASP A 136 12.70 -6.28 -1.92
CA ASP A 136 13.34 -7.47 -2.46
C ASP A 136 12.59 -7.99 -3.68
N SER A 137 13.17 -7.77 -4.87
CA SER A 137 12.58 -8.17 -6.14
C SER A 137 12.21 -9.65 -6.26
N SER A 138 12.89 -10.54 -5.51
CA SER A 138 12.58 -11.97 -5.52
C SER A 138 11.24 -12.28 -4.84
N ILE A 139 10.92 -11.58 -3.75
CA ILE A 139 9.65 -11.69 -3.03
C ILE A 139 8.49 -11.24 -3.91
N PHE A 140 8.64 -10.14 -4.63
CA PHE A 140 7.59 -9.66 -5.52
C PHE A 140 7.41 -10.56 -6.73
N SER A 141 8.51 -11.07 -7.29
CA SER A 141 8.47 -12.01 -8.41
C SER A 141 7.77 -13.32 -8.04
N SER A 142 7.98 -13.84 -6.82
CA SER A 142 7.30 -15.07 -6.37
C SER A 142 5.79 -14.91 -6.23
N LEU A 143 5.30 -13.68 -6.05
CA LEU A 143 3.88 -13.32 -6.01
C LEU A 143 3.31 -12.95 -7.38
N GLY A 144 4.15 -12.87 -8.43
CA GLY A 144 3.76 -12.40 -9.76
C GLY A 144 3.61 -10.89 -9.87
N ILE A 145 4.25 -10.11 -9.00
CA ILE A 145 4.16 -8.65 -8.94
C ILE A 145 5.39 -8.02 -9.60
N SER A 146 5.16 -7.08 -10.53
CA SER A 146 6.24 -6.31 -11.19
C SER A 146 6.52 -5.00 -10.44
N LEU A 147 7.54 -4.98 -9.59
CA LEU A 147 8.03 -3.76 -8.91
C LEU A 147 8.29 -2.59 -9.85
N LYS A 148 8.82 -2.87 -11.05
CA LYS A 148 9.04 -1.84 -12.08
C LYS A 148 7.72 -1.22 -12.53
N GLY A 149 6.67 -2.05 -12.67
CA GLY A 149 5.31 -1.60 -12.94
C GLY A 149 4.76 -0.73 -11.82
N VAL A 150 4.97 -1.13 -10.56
CA VAL A 150 4.51 -0.38 -9.37
C VAL A 150 5.12 1.03 -9.32
N LEU A 151 6.45 1.11 -9.40
CA LEU A 151 7.17 2.38 -9.34
C LEU A 151 6.85 3.29 -10.54
N SER A 152 6.51 2.72 -11.70
CA SER A 152 6.14 3.48 -12.90
C SER A 152 4.66 3.89 -12.91
N GLY A 153 3.77 3.05 -12.37
CA GLY A 153 2.32 3.27 -12.33
C GLY A 153 1.92 4.38 -11.36
N VAL A 154 2.54 4.42 -10.17
CA VAL A 154 2.35 5.51 -9.19
C VAL A 154 2.75 6.87 -9.78
N LEU A 155 3.78 6.91 -10.65
CA LEU A 155 4.21 8.12 -11.35
C LEU A 155 3.28 8.48 -12.54
N GLY A 156 2.74 7.49 -13.24
CA GLY A 156 1.81 7.70 -14.35
C GLY A 156 0.47 8.29 -13.91
N ALA A 157 -0.05 7.85 -12.75
CA ALA A 157 -1.28 8.38 -12.18
C ALA A 157 -1.18 9.87 -11.78
N VAL A 158 -0.02 10.31 -11.30
CA VAL A 158 0.22 11.72 -10.93
C VAL A 158 0.21 12.64 -12.15
N ASN A 159 0.77 12.19 -13.28
CA ASN A 159 0.72 12.95 -14.53
C ASN A 159 -0.70 13.03 -15.12
N GLY A 160 -1.54 12.02 -14.90
CA GLY A 160 -2.96 12.04 -15.31
C GLY A 160 -3.83 12.97 -14.46
N VAL A 161 -3.55 13.09 -13.16
CA VAL A 161 -4.29 13.99 -12.24
C VAL A 161 -3.87 15.46 -12.41
N LEU A 162 -2.61 15.73 -12.78
CA LEU A 162 -2.17 17.09 -13.17
C LEU A 162 -2.67 17.50 -14.57
N GLY A 163 -2.84 16.56 -15.50
CA GLY A 163 -3.37 16.82 -16.83
C GLY A 163 -4.87 17.18 -16.87
N SER A 164 -5.64 16.80 -15.85
CA SER A 164 -7.10 17.03 -15.80
C SER A 164 -7.49 18.39 -15.21
N VAL A 165 -6.57 19.12 -14.56
CA VAL A 165 -6.81 20.51 -14.12
C VAL A 165 -6.51 21.53 -15.25
N GLY A 166 -5.73 21.14 -16.26
CA GLY A 166 -5.46 21.98 -17.43
C GLY A 166 -6.57 21.99 -18.50
N SER A 167 -7.49 21.02 -18.49
CA SER A 167 -8.48 20.85 -19.57
C SER A 167 -9.80 21.61 -19.34
N ILE A 168 -10.10 22.03 -18.09
CA ILE A 168 -11.36 22.73 -17.78
C ILE A 168 -11.29 24.24 -18.10
N LEU A 169 -10.10 24.82 -18.30
CA LEU A 169 -9.93 26.22 -18.71
C LEU A 169 -9.84 26.44 -20.23
N GLY A 170 -9.90 25.37 -21.04
CA GLY A 170 -9.79 25.44 -22.50
C GLY A 170 -11.11 25.46 -23.28
N HIS A 171 -12.27 25.43 -22.61
CA HIS A 171 -13.60 25.39 -23.28
C HIS A 171 -14.49 26.59 -22.91
N LEU A 172 -13.89 27.76 -22.70
CA LEU A 172 -14.58 29.06 -22.69
C LEU A 172 -13.79 30.07 -23.53
N LEU A 173 -13.69 29.77 -24.83
CA LEU A 173 -13.55 30.77 -25.90
C LEU A 173 -14.43 30.33 -27.07
#